data_AF-A0A6G0Y1C5-F1
#
_entry.id   AF-A0A6G0Y1C5-F1
#
_cell.length_a   1.000
_cell.length_b   1.000
_cell.length_c   1.000
_cell.angle_alpha   90.00
_cell.angle_beta   90.00
_cell.angle_gamma   90.00
#
_symmetry.space_group_name_H-M   'P 1'
#
loop_
_entity.id
_entity.type
_entity.pdbx_description
1 polymer ?
#
loop_
_entity_poly.entity_id
_entity_poly.type
_entity_poly.pdbx_seq_one_letter_code
_entity_poly.pdbx_strand_id
1 'polypeptide(L)'
;MFETNIHRIKNLYQQRRRLVLLTAPTGKAAYGKIGLTLHSAFKLPLNQCAGLLPQLSSDISNTLRCQFANVKLLIIDEISMVGIKSLGYIDQRLKSILRINKPFGDINIIVFGDFYQLAPVLSTPLYDIMHLWATNNEVDEMNRRELNSMHQVGFISEAIDTSAKRLDIESAKKLP
;
A
#
# COMPACT_ATOMS: atom_id res chain seq x y z
N MET A 1 -19.34 3.25 3.58
CA MET A 1 -19.09 1.79 3.65
C MET A 1 -17.65 1.51 4.11
N PHE A 2 -16.65 2.19 3.56
CA PHE A 2 -15.24 2.14 3.97
C PHE A 2 -14.97 2.40 5.46
N GLU A 3 -15.43 3.54 6.01
CA GLU A 3 -15.15 3.89 7.41
C GLU A 3 -15.71 2.87 8.39
N THR A 4 -16.89 2.31 8.08
CA THR A 4 -17.53 1.25 8.87
C THR A 4 -16.69 -0.02 8.88
N ASN A 5 -16.10 -0.41 7.74
CA ASN A 5 -15.24 -1.59 7.64
C ASN A 5 -13.90 -1.40 8.36
N ILE A 6 -13.27 -0.23 8.21
CA ILE A 6 -12.04 0.13 8.94
C ILE A 6 -12.28 0.13 10.45
N HIS A 7 -13.41 0.68 10.91
CA HIS A 7 -13.75 0.69 12.33
C HIS A 7 -13.91 -0.72 12.88
N ARG A 8 -14.57 -1.63 12.16
CA ARG A 8 -14.72 -3.04 12.56
C ARG A 8 -13.36 -3.76 12.61
N ILE A 9 -12.52 -3.58 11.59
CA ILE A 9 -11.18 -4.18 11.56
C ILE A 9 -10.31 -3.67 12.72
N LYS A 10 -10.32 -2.35 12.98
CA LYS A 10 -9.62 -1.75 14.12
C LYS A 10 -10.08 -2.38 15.44
N ASN A 11 -11.39 -2.50 15.66
CA ASN A 11 -11.92 -3.09 16.88
C ASN A 11 -11.48 -4.55 17.07
N LEU A 12 -11.49 -5.38 16.02
CA LEU A 12 -11.06 -6.78 16.10
C LEU A 12 -9.58 -6.93 16.48
N TYR A 13 -8.71 -6.06 15.96
CA TYR A 13 -7.29 -6.07 16.29
C TYR A 13 -7.01 -5.50 17.68
N GLN A 14 -7.71 -4.44 18.08
CA GLN A 14 -7.60 -3.85 19.42
C GLN A 14 -8.01 -4.83 20.52
N GLN A 15 -9.07 -5.63 20.31
CA GLN A 15 -9.48 -6.69 21.23
C GLN A 15 -8.37 -7.73 21.47
N ARG A 16 -7.49 -7.94 20.48
CA ARG A 16 -6.32 -8.83 20.57
C ARG A 16 -5.04 -8.11 20.99
N ARG A 17 -5.14 -6.86 21.50
CA ARG A 17 -4.02 -5.98 21.86
C ARG A 17 -3.01 -5.77 20.70
N ARG A 18 -3.49 -5.82 19.45
CA ARG A 18 -2.69 -5.58 18.24
C ARG A 18 -3.03 -4.20 17.68
N LEU A 19 -2.01 -3.46 17.28
CA LEU A 19 -2.20 -2.13 16.70
C LEU A 19 -2.41 -2.21 15.20
N VAL A 20 -3.29 -1.33 14.71
CA VAL A 20 -3.56 -1.11 13.29
C VAL A 20 -3.06 0.27 12.93
N LEU A 21 -2.14 0.35 11.99
CA LEU A 21 -1.62 1.60 11.45
C LEU A 21 -2.41 1.96 10.19
N LEU A 22 -3.06 3.14 10.18
CA LEU A 22 -3.78 3.63 9.00
C LEU A 22 -2.92 4.68 8.28
N THR A 23 -2.77 4.54 6.97
CA THR A 23 -1.96 5.44 6.15
C THR A 23 -2.61 5.75 4.80
N ALA A 24 -2.19 6.85 4.19
CA ALA A 24 -2.59 7.22 2.84
C ALA A 24 -1.43 7.94 2.10
N PRO A 25 -1.41 7.99 0.76
CA PRO A 25 -0.37 8.66 0.00
C PRO A 25 -0.41 10.19 0.14
N THR A 26 -1.59 10.80 0.27
CA THR A 26 -1.77 12.25 0.34
C THR A 26 -2.28 12.73 1.70
N GLY A 27 -1.94 13.98 2.05
CA GLY A 27 -2.41 14.60 3.29
C GLY A 27 -3.93 14.72 3.35
N LYS A 28 -4.60 15.00 2.23
CA LYS A 28 -6.08 15.09 2.17
C LYS A 28 -6.74 13.75 2.47
N ALA A 29 -6.22 12.64 1.93
CA ALA A 29 -6.73 11.31 2.20
C ALA A 29 -6.42 10.82 3.62
N ALA A 30 -5.29 11.24 4.19
CA ALA A 30 -4.93 10.95 5.57
C ALA A 30 -5.76 11.76 6.59
N TYR A 31 -6.13 12.99 6.23
CA TYR A 31 -6.89 13.92 7.05
C TYR A 31 -8.32 13.39 7.32
N GLY A 32 -8.75 13.43 8.58
CA GLY A 32 -10.06 12.91 9.03
C GLY A 32 -10.07 11.42 9.39
N LYS A 33 -9.13 10.61 8.88
CA LYS A 33 -9.06 9.16 9.08
C LYS A 33 -8.03 8.72 10.14
N ILE A 34 -7.67 9.55 11.13
CA ILE A 34 -6.63 9.26 12.16
C ILE A 34 -5.22 8.98 11.57
N GLY A 35 -5.02 9.02 10.25
CA GLY A 35 -3.87 8.41 9.57
C GLY A 35 -2.70 9.37 9.32
N LEU A 36 -1.50 8.80 9.27
CA LEU A 36 -0.29 9.47 8.80
C LEU A 36 -0.15 9.26 7.29
N THR A 37 0.48 10.19 6.59
CA THR A 37 0.87 9.91 5.19
C THR A 37 1.94 8.82 5.15
N LEU A 38 2.03 8.03 4.08
CA LEU A 38 3.10 7.02 3.90
C LEU A 38 4.50 7.62 4.11
N HIS A 39 4.71 8.82 3.54
CA HIS A 39 5.97 9.55 3.68
C HIS A 39 6.27 9.93 5.13
N SER A 40 5.27 10.38 5.90
CA SER A 40 5.47 10.77 7.29
C SER A 40 5.62 9.56 8.23
N ALA A 41 4.80 8.52 8.05
CA ALA A 41 4.81 7.30 8.84
C ALA A 41 6.14 6.55 8.72
N PHE A 42 6.62 6.38 7.49
CA PHE A 42 7.82 5.58 7.22
C PHE A 42 9.07 6.42 7.01
N LYS A 43 9.00 7.76 7.11
CA LYS A 43 10.12 8.68 6.84
C LYS A 43 10.75 8.44 5.46
N LEU A 44 9.89 8.33 4.44
CA LEU A 44 10.32 8.09 3.06
C LEU A 44 10.85 9.39 2.42
N PRO A 45 11.85 9.31 1.53
CA PRO A 45 12.30 10.48 0.78
C PRO A 45 11.19 10.97 -0.17
N LEU A 46 11.07 12.29 -0.34
CA LEU A 46 10.13 12.88 -1.30
C LEU A 46 10.56 12.59 -2.75
N ASN A 47 11.87 12.61 -3.00
CA ASN A 47 12.46 12.28 -4.29
C ASN A 47 12.82 10.80 -4.36
N GLN A 48 11.86 9.99 -4.82
CA GLN A 48 12.04 8.54 -5.00
C GLN A 48 12.80 8.19 -6.30
N CYS A 49 13.21 9.18 -7.08
CA CYS A 49 13.96 9.01 -8.33
C CYS A 49 15.40 8.55 -8.13
N ALA A 50 15.99 8.78 -6.94
CA ALA A 50 17.40 8.48 -6.65
C ALA A 50 17.71 6.98 -6.46
N GLY A 51 16.71 6.10 -6.58
CA GLY A 51 16.88 4.64 -6.57
C GLY A 51 17.11 4.03 -5.19
N LEU A 52 17.85 4.69 -4.30
CA LEU A 52 18.23 4.19 -2.98
C LEU A 52 17.41 4.83 -1.85
N LEU A 53 16.95 3.99 -0.93
CA LEU A 53 16.30 4.44 0.30
C LEU A 53 17.37 4.89 1.32
N PRO A 54 17.37 6.16 1.77
CA PRO A 54 18.32 6.63 2.76
C PRO A 54 18.18 5.85 4.08
N GLN A 55 19.32 5.58 4.73
CA GLN A 55 19.30 4.98 6.06
C GLN A 55 18.79 5.98 7.10
N LEU A 56 18.09 5.45 8.10
CA LEU A 56 17.67 6.24 9.25
C LEU A 56 18.81 6.35 10.26
N SER A 57 18.88 7.48 10.97
CA SER A 57 19.72 7.56 12.16
C SER A 57 19.24 6.56 13.22
N SER A 58 20.15 6.17 14.13
CA SER A 58 19.85 5.26 15.24
C SER A 58 18.64 5.72 16.05
N ASP A 59 18.56 7.01 16.34
CA ASP A 59 17.53 7.58 17.22
C ASP A 59 16.15 7.53 16.57
N ILE A 60 16.07 7.87 15.27
CA ILE A 60 14.82 7.78 14.50
C ILE A 60 14.42 6.31 14.35
N SER A 61 15.37 5.43 14.01
CA SER A 61 15.10 3.99 13.88
C SER A 61 14.58 3.38 15.19
N ASN A 62 15.17 3.73 16.33
CA ASN A 62 14.74 3.28 17.65
C ASN A 62 13.33 3.81 17.99
N THR A 63 13.07 5.09 17.73
CA THR A 63 11.77 5.70 17.96
C THR A 63 10.68 4.99 17.15
N LEU A 64 10.92 4.79 15.85
CA LEU A 64 9.97 4.08 14.97
C LEU A 64 9.82 2.60 15.37
N ARG A 65 10.87 1.96 15.86
CA ARG A 65 10.80 0.58 16.35
C ARG A 65 9.86 0.47 17.55
N CYS A 66 9.97 1.38 18.50
CA CYS A 66 9.06 1.43 19.64
C CYS A 66 7.62 1.70 19.18
N GLN A 67 7.41 2.60 18.21
CA GLN A 67 6.09 2.88 17.66
C GLN A 67 5.48 1.68 16.91
N PHE A 68 6.28 0.91 16.18
CA PHE A 68 5.81 -0.18 15.34
C PHE A 68 5.85 -1.56 16.02
N ALA A 69 6.43 -1.68 17.22
CA ALA A 69 6.60 -2.96 17.92
C ALA A 69 5.31 -3.80 18.03
N ASN A 70 4.16 -3.13 18.24
CA ASN A 70 2.86 -3.78 18.40
C ASN A 70 1.95 -3.69 17.17
N VAL A 71 2.44 -3.10 16.07
CA VAL A 71 1.68 -3.01 14.82
C VAL A 71 1.69 -4.38 14.15
N LYS A 72 0.49 -4.89 13.84
CA LYS A 72 0.31 -6.18 13.14
C LYS A 72 -0.49 -6.08 11.85
N LEU A 73 -1.03 -4.90 11.58
CA LEU A 73 -1.76 -4.58 10.37
C LEU A 73 -1.46 -3.15 9.96
N LEU A 74 -1.00 -2.98 8.72
CA LEU A 74 -0.91 -1.71 8.02
C LEU A 74 -2.06 -1.61 7.03
N ILE A 75 -2.81 -0.52 7.08
CA ILE A 75 -3.84 -0.22 6.09
C ILE A 75 -3.38 0.97 5.25
N ILE A 76 -3.43 0.81 3.93
CA ILE A 76 -3.10 1.86 2.97
C ILE A 76 -4.37 2.20 2.18
N ASP A 77 -4.85 3.41 2.36
CA ASP A 77 -5.93 3.98 1.58
C ASP A 77 -5.40 4.66 0.31
N GLU A 78 -6.25 4.81 -0.71
CA GLU A 78 -5.91 5.38 -2.03
C GLU A 78 -4.70 4.70 -2.69
N ILE A 79 -4.65 3.36 -2.67
CA ILE A 79 -3.54 2.57 -3.20
C ILE A 79 -3.25 2.83 -4.68
N SER A 80 -4.23 3.33 -5.45
CA SER A 80 -4.06 3.70 -6.85
C SER A 80 -2.98 4.78 -7.04
N MET A 81 -2.74 5.63 -6.04
CA MET A 81 -1.71 6.67 -6.09
C MET A 81 -0.34 6.19 -5.60
N VAL A 82 -0.21 4.92 -5.20
CA VAL A 82 1.04 4.33 -4.70
C VAL A 82 1.68 3.50 -5.79
N GLY A 83 2.89 3.88 -6.19
CA GLY A 83 3.70 3.09 -7.12
C GLY A 83 4.41 1.92 -6.45
N ILE A 84 4.84 0.95 -7.25
CA ILE A 84 5.57 -0.24 -6.79
C ILE A 84 6.86 0.11 -6.04
N LYS A 85 7.60 1.12 -6.50
CA LYS A 85 8.82 1.60 -5.81
C LYS A 85 8.52 2.08 -4.39
N SER A 86 7.40 2.79 -4.20
CA SER A 86 7.00 3.25 -2.87
C SER A 86 6.67 2.08 -1.96
N LEU A 87 6.02 1.03 -2.49
CA LEU A 87 5.73 -0.19 -1.75
C LEU A 87 7.00 -0.95 -1.34
N GLY A 88 7.96 -1.08 -2.26
CA GLY A 88 9.27 -1.68 -1.96
C GLY A 88 10.06 -0.89 -0.92
N TYR A 89 9.98 0.44 -0.94
CA TYR A 89 10.57 1.26 0.13
C TYR A 89 9.90 1.05 1.48
N ILE A 90 8.58 0.85 1.51
CA ILE A 90 7.87 0.51 2.75
C ILE A 90 8.33 -0.85 3.28
N ASP A 91 8.44 -1.87 2.42
CA ASP A 91 8.97 -3.19 2.79
C ASP A 91 10.38 -3.10 3.38
N GLN A 92 11.32 -2.46 2.66
CA GLN A 92 12.70 -2.28 3.12
C GLN A 92 12.75 -1.51 4.45
N ARG A 93 11.93 -0.48 4.59
CA ARG A 93 11.89 0.35 5.81
C ARG A 93 11.35 -0.42 7.00
N LEU A 94 10.28 -1.20 6.83
CA LEU A 94 9.72 -2.04 7.89
C LEU A 94 10.69 -3.13 8.34
N LYS A 95 11.36 -3.80 7.39
CA LYS A 95 12.42 -4.78 7.68
C LYS A 95 13.54 -4.15 8.51
N SER A 96 13.99 -2.95 8.13
CA SER A 96 15.05 -2.21 8.84
C SER A 96 14.62 -1.77 10.26
N ILE A 97 13.41 -1.21 10.40
CA ILE A 97 12.88 -0.75 11.69
C ILE A 97 12.68 -1.94 12.63
N LEU A 98 11.99 -2.99 12.19
CA LEU A 98 11.63 -4.14 13.03
C LEU A 98 12.76 -5.15 13.20
N ARG A 99 13.80 -5.08 12.35
CA ARG A 99 14.90 -6.06 12.27
C ARG A 99 14.40 -7.48 11.99
N ILE A 100 13.37 -7.59 11.16
CA ILE A 100 12.76 -8.87 10.74
C ILE A 100 12.88 -8.96 9.22
N ASN A 101 13.55 -9.98 8.70
CA ASN A 101 13.77 -10.15 7.25
C ASN A 101 12.61 -10.88 6.53
N LYS A 102 11.39 -10.75 7.05
CA LYS A 102 10.17 -11.23 6.38
C LYS A 102 9.56 -10.08 5.56
N PRO A 103 8.74 -10.36 4.53
CA PRO A 103 7.95 -9.34 3.87
C PRO A 103 7.30 -8.40 4.88
N PHE A 104 7.43 -7.09 4.64
CA PHE A 104 6.94 -5.99 5.46
C PHE A 104 7.28 -6.09 6.96
N GLY A 105 8.37 -6.80 7.30
CA GLY A 105 8.76 -7.04 8.68
C GLY A 105 7.72 -7.81 9.51
N ASP A 106 6.99 -8.75 8.89
CA ASP A 106 5.93 -9.57 9.52
C ASP A 106 4.64 -8.78 9.87
N ILE A 107 4.44 -7.63 9.20
CA ILE A 107 3.20 -6.86 9.26
C ILE A 107 2.32 -7.21 8.07
N ASN A 108 1.07 -7.59 8.34
CA ASN A 108 0.08 -7.78 7.27
C ASN A 108 -0.33 -6.43 6.68
N ILE A 109 -0.56 -6.38 5.38
CA ILE A 109 -1.00 -5.17 4.71
C ILE A 109 -2.40 -5.38 4.15
N ILE A 110 -3.29 -4.41 4.35
CA ILE A 110 -4.55 -4.32 3.59
C ILE A 110 -4.54 -3.00 2.83
N VAL A 111 -4.80 -3.07 1.54
CA VAL A 111 -4.86 -1.90 0.67
C VAL A 111 -6.28 -1.67 0.19
N PHE A 112 -6.66 -0.40 0.12
CA PHE A 112 -7.94 0.06 -0.36
C PHE A 112 -7.76 1.15 -1.40
N GLY A 113 -8.72 1.24 -2.30
CA GLY A 113 -8.81 2.32 -3.27
C GLY A 113 -9.58 1.90 -4.52
N ASP A 114 -9.83 2.88 -5.36
CA ASP A 114 -10.38 2.69 -6.69
C ASP A 114 -9.26 2.90 -7.72
N PHE A 115 -8.80 1.79 -8.33
CA PHE A 115 -7.78 1.83 -9.38
C PHE A 115 -8.22 2.64 -10.63
N TYR A 116 -9.51 2.98 -10.75
CA TYR A 116 -10.08 3.76 -11.85
C TYR A 116 -10.16 5.27 -11.61
N GLN A 117 -9.82 5.79 -10.42
CA GLN A 117 -9.95 7.23 -10.14
C GLN A 117 -8.68 8.04 -10.44
N LEU A 118 -7.50 7.61 -9.99
CA LEU A 118 -6.22 8.28 -10.28
C LEU A 118 -5.05 7.29 -10.27
N ALA A 119 -4.31 7.21 -11.39
CA ALA A 119 -3.06 6.46 -11.48
C ALA A 119 -1.92 7.19 -10.74
N PRO A 120 -0.86 6.49 -10.30
CA PRO A 120 0.21 7.12 -9.56
C PRO A 120 1.04 8.04 -10.47
N VAL A 121 1.39 9.22 -9.96
CA VAL A 121 2.15 10.21 -10.73
C VAL A 121 3.61 9.74 -10.86
N LEU A 122 4.12 9.62 -12.09
CA LEU A 122 5.51 9.27 -12.43
C LEU A 122 6.00 7.88 -11.94
N SER A 123 5.10 6.91 -11.76
CA SER A 123 5.50 5.54 -11.44
C SER A 123 4.57 4.52 -12.09
N THR A 124 5.05 3.28 -12.24
CA THR A 124 4.24 2.18 -12.76
C THR A 124 3.06 1.92 -11.80
N PRO A 125 1.82 1.89 -12.30
CA PRO A 125 0.66 1.54 -11.49
C PRO A 125 0.73 0.10 -10.97
N LEU A 126 0.24 -0.12 -9.75
CA LEU A 126 0.20 -1.47 -9.14
C LEU A 126 -0.68 -2.46 -9.93
N TYR A 127 -1.73 -1.98 -10.62
CA TYR A 127 -2.63 -2.86 -11.38
C TYR A 127 -1.96 -3.49 -12.62
N ASP A 128 -0.98 -2.84 -13.23
CA ASP A 128 -0.24 -3.40 -14.37
C ASP A 128 0.54 -4.64 -13.94
N ILE A 129 1.14 -4.58 -12.75
CA ILE A 129 1.83 -5.73 -12.15
C ILE A 129 0.85 -6.81 -11.68
N MET A 130 -0.33 -6.45 -11.17
CA MET A 130 -1.37 -7.45 -10.87
C MET A 130 -1.83 -8.21 -12.13
N HIS A 131 -1.96 -7.53 -13.27
CA HIS A 131 -2.25 -8.18 -14.55
C HIS A 131 -1.12 -9.10 -15.02
N LEU A 132 0.14 -8.71 -14.81
CA LEU A 132 1.31 -9.56 -15.07
C LEU A 132 1.35 -10.77 -14.12
N TRP A 133 0.92 -10.60 -12.86
CA TRP A 133 0.78 -11.70 -11.91
C TRP A 133 -0.28 -12.72 -12.32
N ALA A 134 -1.41 -12.23 -12.85
CA ALA A 134 -2.46 -13.09 -13.38
C ALA A 134 -2.06 -13.81 -14.68
N THR A 135 -1.07 -13.29 -15.41
CA THR A 135 -0.69 -13.79 -16.74
C THR A 135 0.69 -14.46 -16.80
N ASN A 136 1.45 -14.50 -15.69
CA ASN A 136 2.70 -15.26 -15.50
C ASN A 136 3.84 -15.03 -16.51
N ASN A 137 3.79 -13.98 -17.33
CA ASN A 137 4.78 -13.78 -18.39
C ASN A 137 5.70 -12.59 -18.08
N GLU A 138 7.00 -12.90 -18.01
CA GLU A 138 8.16 -12.00 -17.94
C GLU A 138 8.13 -10.93 -16.84
N VAL A 139 8.69 -11.30 -15.68
CA VAL A 139 8.89 -10.36 -14.58
C VAL A 139 10.36 -10.29 -14.20
N ASP A 140 10.96 -9.10 -14.35
CA ASP A 140 12.31 -8.77 -13.90
C ASP A 140 12.53 -9.12 -12.42
N GLU A 141 13.78 -9.39 -12.03
CA GLU A 141 14.12 -9.89 -10.69
C GLU A 141 13.73 -8.93 -9.54
N MET A 142 13.81 -7.62 -9.79
CA MET A 142 13.34 -6.59 -8.85
C MET A 142 11.82 -6.67 -8.66
N ASN A 143 11.07 -6.81 -9.75
CA ASN A 143 9.62 -6.98 -9.71
C ASN A 143 9.25 -8.33 -9.05
N ARG A 144 10.02 -9.41 -9.25
CA ARG A 144 9.80 -10.70 -8.56
C ARG A 144 9.91 -10.61 -7.03
N ARG A 145 10.88 -9.86 -6.49
CA ARG A 145 11.02 -9.69 -5.03
C ARG A 145 9.84 -8.94 -4.44
N GLU A 146 9.39 -7.90 -5.12
CA GLU A 146 8.20 -7.14 -4.74
C GLU A 146 6.94 -8.01 -4.87
N LEU A 147 6.80 -8.80 -5.94
CA LEU A 147 5.70 -9.75 -6.11
C LEU A 147 5.63 -10.81 -5.03
N ASN A 148 6.77 -11.36 -4.59
CA ASN A 148 6.81 -12.35 -3.52
C ASN A 148 6.37 -11.75 -2.17
N SER A 149 6.53 -10.44 -1.96
CA SER A 149 6.06 -9.75 -0.75
C SER A 149 4.53 -9.55 -0.76
N MET A 150 3.91 -9.52 -1.95
CA MET A 150 2.48 -9.26 -2.13
C MET A 150 1.56 -10.37 -1.58
N HIS A 151 2.06 -11.57 -1.26
CA HIS A 151 1.27 -12.61 -0.58
C HIS A 151 0.73 -12.16 0.80
N GLN A 152 1.36 -11.16 1.43
CA GLN A 152 0.90 -10.58 2.70
C GLN A 152 0.00 -9.34 2.52
N VAL A 153 -0.33 -9.00 1.27
CA VAL A 153 -1.15 -7.84 0.89
C VAL A 153 -2.55 -8.30 0.51
N GLY A 154 -3.54 -8.00 1.37
CA GLY A 154 -4.95 -8.16 1.05
C GLY A 154 -5.48 -6.94 0.28
N PHE A 155 -6.23 -7.18 -0.79
CA PHE A 155 -6.85 -6.13 -1.59
C PHE A 155 -8.35 -6.04 -1.32
N ILE A 156 -8.84 -4.84 -1.05
CA ILE A 156 -10.28 -4.56 -1.00
C ILE A 156 -10.54 -3.41 -1.97
N SER A 157 -11.08 -3.74 -3.14
CA SER A 157 -11.51 -2.74 -4.13
C SER A 157 -12.84 -2.13 -3.70
N GLU A 158 -12.95 -0.81 -3.81
CA GLU A 158 -14.21 -0.09 -3.60
C GLU A 158 -15.11 -0.04 -4.85
N ALA A 159 -14.77 -0.78 -5.91
CA ALA A 159 -15.54 -0.80 -7.16
C ALA A 159 -17.01 -1.12 -6.88
N ILE A 160 -17.84 -0.07 -6.96
CA ILE A 160 -19.30 -0.14 -7.05
C ILE A 160 -19.63 -1.02 -8.26
N ASP A 161 -20.32 -2.13 -8.01
CA ASP A 161 -21.08 -2.95 -8.96
C ASP A 161 -20.73 -2.72 -10.44
N THR A 162 -19.69 -3.42 -10.90
CA THR A 162 -19.11 -3.33 -12.25
C THR A 162 -20.03 -3.89 -13.35
N SER A 163 -21.31 -4.10 -13.07
CA SER A 163 -22.32 -4.53 -14.05
C SER A 163 -22.77 -3.37 -14.96
N ALA A 164 -22.72 -2.13 -14.49
CA ALA A 164 -23.26 -0.98 -15.24
C ALA A 164 -22.27 -0.31 -16.21
N LYS A 165 -20.96 -0.30 -15.90
CA LYS A 165 -19.95 0.40 -16.73
C LYS A 165 -19.40 -0.40 -17.91
N ARG A 166 -19.72 -1.69 -18.03
CA ARG A 166 -19.31 -2.52 -19.18
C ARG A 166 -20.05 -2.14 -20.48
N LEU A 167 -21.27 -1.62 -20.37
CA LEU A 167 -22.13 -1.29 -21.52
C LEU A 167 -21.70 0.01 -22.23
N ASP A 168 -21.09 0.96 -21.51
CA ASP A 168 -20.61 2.21 -22.12
C ASP A 168 -19.34 2.02 -22.97
N ILE A 169 -18.54 0.99 -22.64
CA ILE A 169 -17.25 0.73 -23.32
C ILE A 169 -17.45 -0.04 -24.64
N GLU A 170 -18.43 -0.96 -24.72
CA GLU A 170 -18.77 -1.60 -26.00
C GLU A 170 -19.41 -0.62 -26.99
N SER A 171 -20.13 0.38 -26.49
CA SER A 171 -20.76 1.41 -27.31
C SER A 171 -19.74 2.41 -27.86
N ALA A 172 -18.69 2.75 -27.09
CA ALA A 172 -17.64 3.68 -27.51
C ALA A 172 -16.61 3.06 -28.49
N LYS A 173 -16.53 1.73 -28.58
CA LYS A 173 -15.65 1.02 -29.53
C LYS A 173 -16.28 0.76 -30.91
N LYS A 174 -17.54 1.14 -31.09
CA LYS A 174 -18.25 1.08 -32.39
C LYS A 174 -18.65 2.49 -32.83
N LEU A 175 -17.67 3.28 -33.25
CA LEU A 175 -17.92 4.28 -34.27
C LEU A 175 -16.84 4.16 -35.36
N PRO A 176 -17.23 4.28 -36.64
CA PRO A 176 -16.40 3.95 -37.80
C PRO A 176 -15.17 4.85 -37.96
#